data_AF-A0A8D1MGP8-F1
#
_entry.id   AF-A0A8D1MGP8-F1
#
_cell.length_a   1.000
_cell.length_b   1.000
_cell.length_c   1.000
_cell.angle_alpha   90.00
_cell.angle_beta   90.00
_cell.angle_gamma   90.00
#
_symmetry.space_group_name_H-M   'P 1'
#
loop_
_entity.id
_entity.type
_entity.pdbx_description
1 polymer ?
#
loop_
_entity_poly.entity_id
_entity_poly.type
_entity_poly.pdbx_seq_one_letter_code
_entity_poly.pdbx_strand_id
1 'polypeptide(L)'
;MSDLGSEELEEERENDLGEYEGERNELGERHGHGKARLPNGDTYEGKYEHGKRHGQGTYKFKNGARYIGEYVKNKKHGQGTFIYPDGSRYEGEWANDLRHGHGVYYYVNNDTYTGEWLAHQRHGQGTYLYAETGSKYVGTWVKGQQEGAAELIHLNHRYQGKFLNKNPVGPGKYVFDIGCEQHGEYRLTDVERGEEEEEEEAQVTVVPRWKATKITELALWTPTLPEKQPPEDGASQEGTPGAGAGGEAAEEAQALADLSEGELDTTRPGEEEGDASRADRAESHEDNLEQ
;
A
#
# COMPACT_ATOMS: atom_id res chain seq x y z
N MET A 1 -22.52 -21.08 -60.93
CA MET A 1 -22.74 -21.29 -59.49
C MET A 1 -21.76 -20.35 -58.81
N SER A 2 -22.29 -19.27 -58.25
CA SER A 2 -21.51 -18.15 -57.72
C SER A 2 -21.07 -18.49 -56.30
N ASP A 3 -19.77 -18.49 -56.08
CA ASP A 3 -19.08 -18.80 -54.83
C ASP A 3 -19.09 -17.56 -53.92
N LEU A 4 -20.27 -17.20 -53.40
CA LEU A 4 -20.49 -16.02 -52.54
C LEU A 4 -20.55 -16.39 -51.04
N GLY A 5 -19.86 -17.45 -50.63
CA GLY A 5 -19.99 -18.02 -49.27
C GLY A 5 -18.78 -17.86 -48.35
N SER A 6 -17.66 -17.30 -48.83
CA SER A 6 -16.40 -17.31 -48.07
C SER A 6 -16.08 -16.02 -47.33
N GLU A 7 -16.59 -14.86 -47.76
CA GLU A 7 -16.25 -13.56 -47.13
C GLU A 7 -17.09 -13.26 -45.87
N GLU A 8 -18.37 -13.70 -45.79
CA GLU A 8 -19.19 -13.53 -44.58
C GLU A 8 -18.73 -14.40 -43.39
N LEU A 9 -18.05 -15.53 -43.65
CA LEU A 9 -17.58 -16.46 -42.61
C LEU A 9 -16.21 -16.08 -42.00
N GLU A 10 -15.54 -15.07 -42.55
CA GLU A 10 -14.27 -14.56 -42.03
C GLU A 10 -14.48 -13.37 -41.08
N GLU A 11 -15.49 -12.52 -41.30
CA GLU A 11 -15.82 -11.39 -40.40
C GLU A 11 -16.44 -11.83 -39.06
N GLU A 12 -17.17 -12.94 -39.01
CA GLU A 12 -17.74 -13.48 -37.75
C GLU A 12 -16.64 -13.97 -36.77
N ARG A 13 -15.44 -14.31 -37.28
CA ARG A 13 -14.33 -14.78 -36.45
C ARG A 13 -13.54 -13.67 -35.77
N GLU A 14 -13.64 -12.43 -36.25
CA GLU A 14 -12.99 -11.27 -35.60
C GLU A 14 -13.81 -10.68 -34.44
N ASN A 15 -15.11 -11.00 -34.35
CA ASN A 15 -16.04 -10.41 -33.38
C ASN A 15 -16.60 -11.41 -32.35
N ASP A 16 -16.00 -12.58 -32.18
CA ASP A 16 -16.35 -13.46 -31.06
C ASP A 16 -15.92 -12.78 -29.75
N LEU A 17 -16.83 -12.01 -29.17
CA LEU A 17 -16.65 -11.37 -27.86
C LEU A 17 -16.92 -12.37 -26.71
N GLY A 18 -17.14 -13.64 -27.04
CA GLY A 18 -17.53 -14.71 -26.14
C GLY A 18 -18.95 -14.59 -25.60
N GLU A 19 -19.31 -15.52 -24.71
CA GLU A 19 -20.64 -15.57 -24.08
C GLU A 19 -20.84 -14.36 -23.16
N TYR A 20 -22.02 -13.73 -23.21
CA TYR A 20 -22.37 -12.61 -22.34
C TYR A 20 -23.79 -12.74 -21.81
N GLU A 21 -23.91 -12.63 -20.49
CA GLU A 21 -25.17 -12.59 -19.76
C GLU A 21 -25.21 -11.29 -18.95
N GLY A 22 -26.16 -10.40 -19.27
CA GLY A 22 -26.28 -9.11 -18.59
C GLY A 22 -27.13 -8.10 -19.35
N GLU A 23 -27.18 -6.89 -18.80
CA GLU A 23 -27.93 -5.78 -19.38
C GLU A 23 -27.32 -5.32 -20.72
N ARG A 24 -28.17 -4.72 -21.57
CA ARG A 24 -27.80 -4.17 -22.87
C ARG A 24 -28.49 -2.82 -23.08
N ASN A 25 -27.85 -1.93 -23.83
CA ASN A 25 -28.46 -0.65 -24.21
C ASN A 25 -29.35 -0.79 -25.45
N GLU A 26 -29.97 0.31 -25.90
CA GLU A 26 -30.85 0.36 -27.08
C GLU A 26 -30.16 -0.06 -28.39
N LEU A 27 -28.83 0.08 -28.46
CA LEU A 27 -28.01 -0.35 -29.59
C LEU A 27 -27.63 -1.84 -29.52
N GLY A 28 -28.06 -2.55 -28.47
CA GLY A 28 -27.72 -3.95 -28.24
C GLY A 28 -26.31 -4.19 -27.68
N GLU A 29 -25.57 -3.12 -27.35
CA GLU A 29 -24.23 -3.21 -26.75
C GLU A 29 -24.32 -3.61 -25.28
N ARG A 30 -23.26 -4.24 -24.75
CA ARG A 30 -23.14 -4.56 -23.32
C ARG A 30 -23.23 -3.28 -22.49
N HIS A 31 -24.12 -3.24 -21.51
CA HIS A 31 -24.35 -2.09 -20.65
C HIS A 31 -24.75 -2.55 -19.24
N GLY A 32 -24.71 -1.68 -18.23
CA GLY A 32 -25.15 -2.04 -16.88
C GLY A 32 -24.25 -3.11 -16.25
N HIS A 33 -24.82 -4.02 -15.46
CA HIS A 33 -24.07 -5.14 -14.89
C HIS A 33 -24.15 -6.37 -15.80
N GLY A 34 -23.04 -7.10 -15.94
CA GLY A 34 -23.02 -8.31 -16.73
C GLY A 34 -21.81 -9.20 -16.46
N LYS A 35 -21.93 -10.45 -16.92
CA LYS A 35 -20.92 -11.49 -16.86
C LYS A 35 -20.57 -11.94 -18.27
N ALA A 36 -19.28 -11.89 -18.60
CA ALA A 36 -18.76 -12.37 -19.88
C ALA A 36 -17.78 -13.53 -19.65
N ARG A 37 -17.89 -14.55 -20.49
CA ARG A 37 -16.84 -15.55 -20.71
C ARG A 37 -16.18 -15.23 -22.04
N LEU A 38 -14.90 -14.87 -22.00
CA LEU A 38 -14.13 -14.49 -23.16
C LEU A 38 -13.66 -15.73 -23.94
N PRO A 39 -13.40 -15.63 -25.26
CA PRO A 39 -12.95 -16.77 -26.07
C PRO A 39 -11.64 -17.40 -25.58
N ASN A 40 -10.80 -16.60 -24.93
CA ASN A 40 -9.54 -17.07 -24.33
C ASN A 40 -9.75 -17.88 -23.02
N GLY A 41 -10.99 -18.01 -22.55
CA GLY A 41 -11.36 -18.70 -21.31
C GLY A 41 -11.33 -17.83 -20.07
N ASP A 42 -10.94 -16.55 -20.18
CA ASP A 42 -11.04 -15.59 -19.09
C ASP A 42 -12.51 -15.26 -18.79
N THR A 43 -12.79 -14.77 -17.58
CA THR A 43 -14.13 -14.33 -17.20
C THR A 43 -14.07 -12.92 -16.65
N TYR A 44 -15.06 -12.11 -17.01
CA TYR A 44 -15.28 -10.80 -16.42
C TYR A 44 -16.69 -10.73 -15.85
N GLU A 45 -16.82 -10.15 -14.67
CA GLU A 45 -18.09 -9.88 -14.03
C GLU A 45 -18.05 -8.47 -13.46
N GLY A 46 -18.94 -7.60 -13.91
CA GLY A 46 -18.97 -6.22 -13.46
C GLY A 46 -19.72 -5.29 -14.39
N LYS A 47 -19.43 -3.99 -14.25
CA LYS A 47 -20.11 -2.95 -14.99
C LYS A 47 -19.57 -2.79 -16.41
N TYR A 48 -20.49 -2.48 -17.33
CA TYR A 48 -20.26 -2.18 -18.73
C TYR A 48 -20.92 -0.86 -19.11
N GLU A 49 -20.27 -0.14 -20.02
CA GLU A 49 -20.77 1.08 -20.63
C GLU A 49 -20.33 1.11 -22.12
N HIS A 50 -21.28 1.33 -23.03
CA HIS A 50 -21.05 1.33 -24.49
C HIS A 50 -20.21 0.14 -24.98
N GLY A 51 -20.57 -1.08 -24.56
CA GLY A 51 -19.87 -2.30 -24.95
C GLY A 51 -18.51 -2.53 -24.26
N LYS A 52 -18.04 -1.61 -23.42
CA LYS A 52 -16.72 -1.66 -22.78
C LYS A 52 -16.86 -1.83 -21.27
N ARG A 53 -15.89 -2.50 -20.65
CA ARG A 53 -15.80 -2.58 -19.19
C ARG A 53 -15.59 -1.17 -18.63
N HIS A 54 -16.47 -0.75 -17.73
CA HIS A 54 -16.45 0.58 -17.13
C HIS A 54 -17.05 0.50 -15.73
N GLY A 55 -16.37 1.07 -14.73
CA GLY A 55 -16.76 1.03 -13.32
C GLY A 55 -16.17 -0.18 -12.61
N GLN A 56 -16.81 -0.60 -11.51
CA GLN A 56 -16.34 -1.72 -10.70
C GLN A 56 -16.53 -3.06 -11.44
N GLY A 57 -15.51 -3.91 -11.37
CA GLY A 57 -15.57 -5.25 -11.95
C GLY A 57 -14.47 -6.18 -11.46
N THR A 58 -14.70 -7.47 -11.67
CA THR A 58 -13.76 -8.56 -11.38
C THR A 58 -13.40 -9.26 -12.67
N TYR A 59 -12.13 -9.32 -13.00
CA TYR A 59 -11.58 -10.07 -14.12
C TYR A 59 -10.77 -11.25 -13.59
N LYS A 60 -11.16 -12.47 -13.94
CA LYS A 60 -10.45 -13.70 -13.60
C LYS A 60 -9.79 -14.25 -14.86
N PHE A 61 -8.47 -14.33 -14.81
CA PHE A 61 -7.67 -14.87 -15.89
C PHE A 61 -7.64 -16.40 -15.80
N LYS A 62 -7.61 -17.08 -16.94
CA LYS A 62 -7.48 -18.54 -17.02
C LYS A 62 -6.20 -19.05 -16.34
N ASN A 63 -5.15 -18.22 -16.28
CA ASN A 63 -3.88 -18.54 -15.62
C ASN A 63 -3.95 -18.45 -14.07
N GLY A 64 -5.11 -18.14 -13.48
CA GLY A 64 -5.31 -18.02 -12.04
C GLY A 64 -5.14 -16.61 -11.47
N ALA A 65 -4.62 -15.65 -12.26
CA ALA A 65 -4.59 -14.26 -11.85
C ALA A 65 -6.01 -13.69 -11.71
N ARG A 66 -6.18 -12.67 -10.88
CA ARG A 66 -7.45 -11.92 -10.81
C ARG A 66 -7.21 -10.44 -10.55
N TYR A 67 -8.01 -9.61 -11.20
CA TYR A 67 -8.11 -8.18 -10.88
C TYR A 67 -9.52 -7.88 -10.35
N ILE A 68 -9.58 -7.09 -9.30
CA ILE A 68 -10.83 -6.61 -8.68
C ILE A 68 -10.66 -5.11 -8.51
N GLY A 69 -11.47 -4.30 -9.19
CA GLY A 69 -11.36 -2.86 -9.07
C GLY A 69 -12.04 -2.11 -10.20
N GLU A 70 -11.64 -0.87 -10.38
CA GLU A 70 -12.25 0.01 -11.38
C GLU A 70 -11.68 -0.20 -12.78
N TYR A 71 -12.56 0.00 -13.75
CA TYR A 71 -12.27 0.00 -15.18
C TYR A 71 -12.75 1.29 -15.82
N VAL A 72 -12.02 1.79 -16.80
CA VAL A 72 -12.44 2.87 -17.69
C VAL A 72 -12.12 2.44 -19.11
N LYS A 73 -13.15 2.30 -19.95
CA LYS A 73 -13.01 1.95 -21.38
C LYS A 73 -12.10 0.73 -21.59
N ASN A 74 -12.41 -0.39 -20.94
CA ASN A 74 -11.66 -1.65 -20.95
C ASN A 74 -10.30 -1.68 -20.23
N LYS A 75 -9.82 -0.56 -19.69
CA LYS A 75 -8.54 -0.49 -18.97
C LYS A 75 -8.74 -0.43 -17.47
N LYS A 76 -7.88 -1.10 -16.70
CA LYS A 76 -7.81 -0.94 -15.25
C LYS A 76 -7.49 0.52 -14.91
N HIS A 77 -8.25 1.09 -13.99
CA HIS A 77 -8.16 2.48 -13.58
C HIS A 77 -8.54 2.61 -12.11
N GLY A 78 -8.30 3.76 -11.49
CA GLY A 78 -8.75 4.04 -10.12
C GLY A 78 -8.16 3.08 -9.09
N GLN A 79 -8.94 2.72 -8.07
CA GLN A 79 -8.51 1.75 -7.06
C GLN A 79 -8.73 0.32 -7.54
N GLY A 80 -7.75 -0.56 -7.27
CA GLY A 80 -7.88 -1.97 -7.61
C GLY A 80 -6.84 -2.88 -6.98
N THR A 81 -7.24 -4.13 -6.81
CA THR A 81 -6.42 -5.22 -6.31
C THR A 81 -6.13 -6.20 -7.44
N PHE A 82 -4.85 -6.45 -7.71
CA PHE A 82 -4.42 -7.51 -8.62
C PHE A 82 -3.71 -8.61 -7.84
N ILE A 83 -4.18 -9.84 -7.98
CA ILE A 83 -3.62 -11.03 -7.35
C ILE A 83 -3.01 -11.88 -8.47
N TYR A 84 -1.72 -12.13 -8.36
CA TYR A 84 -0.93 -12.84 -9.36
C TYR A 84 -1.00 -14.36 -9.11
N PRO A 85 -0.71 -15.19 -10.12
CA PRO A 85 -0.75 -16.65 -9.98
C PRO A 85 0.26 -17.20 -8.97
N ASP A 86 1.36 -16.46 -8.72
CA ASP A 86 2.39 -16.80 -7.75
C ASP A 86 1.98 -16.51 -6.28
N GLY A 87 0.80 -15.92 -6.06
CA GLY A 87 0.29 -15.53 -4.75
C GLY A 87 0.69 -14.12 -4.32
N SER A 88 1.58 -13.45 -5.05
CA SER A 88 1.84 -12.02 -4.83
C SER A 88 0.59 -11.21 -5.15
N ARG A 89 0.48 -10.01 -4.56
CA ARG A 89 -0.64 -9.12 -4.85
C ARG A 89 -0.25 -7.65 -4.78
N TYR A 90 -0.93 -6.85 -5.57
CA TYR A 90 -0.87 -5.40 -5.54
C TYR A 90 -2.23 -4.82 -5.20
N GLU A 91 -2.25 -3.85 -4.30
CA GLU A 91 -3.43 -3.10 -3.87
C GLU A 91 -3.10 -1.61 -4.01
N GLY A 92 -3.81 -0.87 -4.85
CA GLY A 92 -3.56 0.56 -4.99
C GLY A 92 -4.14 1.17 -6.25
N GLU A 93 -3.57 2.30 -6.65
CA GLU A 93 -4.01 3.08 -7.80
C GLU A 93 -3.56 2.49 -9.16
N TRP A 94 -4.44 2.57 -10.14
CA TRP A 94 -4.24 2.13 -11.50
C TRP A 94 -4.55 3.25 -12.47
N ALA A 95 -3.75 3.36 -13.53
CA ALA A 95 -3.99 4.25 -14.64
C ALA A 95 -3.62 3.58 -15.95
N ASN A 96 -4.57 3.44 -16.87
CA ASN A 96 -4.36 2.88 -18.21
C ASN A 96 -3.70 1.49 -18.18
N ASP A 97 -4.24 0.58 -17.36
CA ASP A 97 -3.71 -0.77 -17.11
C ASP A 97 -2.39 -0.85 -16.33
N LEU A 98 -1.78 0.29 -16.02
CA LEU A 98 -0.52 0.38 -15.28
C LEU A 98 -0.77 0.68 -13.81
N ARG A 99 0.07 0.11 -12.93
CA ARG A 99 0.12 0.56 -11.52
C ARG A 99 0.64 1.99 -11.48
N HIS A 100 -0.02 2.85 -10.73
CA HIS A 100 0.25 4.28 -10.66
C HIS A 100 -0.04 4.78 -9.23
N GLY A 101 0.26 6.05 -8.93
CA GLY A 101 -0.12 6.68 -7.66
C GLY A 101 0.43 5.93 -6.45
N HIS A 102 -0.36 5.80 -5.39
CA HIS A 102 0.03 5.07 -4.19
C HIS A 102 -0.47 3.63 -4.22
N GLY A 103 0.34 2.70 -3.70
CA GLY A 103 -0.08 1.31 -3.53
C GLY A 103 0.86 0.46 -2.71
N VAL A 104 0.34 -0.68 -2.28
CA VAL A 104 1.01 -1.72 -1.51
C VAL A 104 1.20 -2.94 -2.39
N TYR A 105 2.43 -3.47 -2.45
CA TYR A 105 2.75 -4.72 -3.10
C TYR A 105 3.23 -5.72 -2.06
N TYR A 106 2.58 -6.87 -2.01
CA TYR A 106 2.94 -8.00 -1.16
C TYR A 106 3.60 -9.05 -2.04
N TYR A 107 4.86 -9.34 -1.74
CA TYR A 107 5.67 -10.30 -2.48
C TYR A 107 5.46 -11.72 -1.95
N VAL A 108 5.83 -12.72 -2.76
CA VAL A 108 5.71 -14.15 -2.40
C VAL A 108 6.58 -14.51 -1.19
N ASN A 109 7.72 -13.83 -1.03
CA ASN A 109 8.61 -13.99 0.13
C ASN A 109 8.11 -13.25 1.38
N ASN A 110 6.85 -12.76 1.37
CA ASN A 110 6.23 -11.93 2.40
C ASN A 110 6.81 -10.52 2.55
N ASP A 111 7.79 -10.12 1.74
CA ASP A 111 8.22 -8.72 1.71
C ASP A 111 7.04 -7.83 1.31
N THR A 112 7.09 -6.58 1.75
CA THR A 112 6.05 -5.61 1.42
C THR A 112 6.67 -4.30 0.96
N TYR A 113 6.21 -3.77 -0.17
CA TYR A 113 6.49 -2.40 -0.58
C TYR A 113 5.23 -1.55 -0.40
N THR A 114 5.34 -0.40 0.24
CA THR A 114 4.27 0.60 0.36
C THR A 114 4.82 1.94 -0.09
N GLY A 115 4.26 2.53 -1.14
CA GLY A 115 4.75 3.82 -1.64
C GLY A 115 4.16 4.21 -2.97
N GLU A 116 4.86 5.14 -3.62
CA GLU A 116 4.51 5.66 -4.92
C GLU A 116 4.90 4.69 -6.06
N TRP A 117 4.11 4.73 -7.13
CA TRP A 117 4.22 3.92 -8.33
C TRP A 117 4.06 4.79 -9.57
N LEU A 118 4.90 4.53 -10.58
CA LEU A 118 4.82 5.17 -11.88
C LEU A 118 5.02 4.13 -12.95
N ALA A 119 3.99 3.90 -13.76
CA ALA A 119 4.03 2.99 -14.91
C ALA A 119 4.61 1.61 -14.56
N HIS A 120 4.00 0.94 -13.58
CA HIS A 120 4.42 -0.36 -13.01
C HIS A 120 5.70 -0.38 -12.18
N GLN A 121 6.46 0.71 -12.11
CA GLN A 121 7.71 0.78 -11.37
C GLN A 121 7.52 1.48 -10.03
N ARG A 122 8.25 1.03 -9.00
CA ARG A 122 8.39 1.79 -7.76
C ARG A 122 9.08 3.11 -8.09
N HIS A 123 8.49 4.21 -7.66
CA HIS A 123 8.98 5.55 -7.93
C HIS A 123 8.69 6.45 -6.73
N GLY A 124 9.37 7.59 -6.57
CA GLY A 124 9.05 8.54 -5.51
C GLY A 124 9.37 8.04 -4.11
N GLN A 125 8.55 8.37 -3.12
CA GLN A 125 8.76 7.90 -1.75
C GLN A 125 8.17 6.51 -1.52
N GLY A 126 8.90 5.65 -0.82
CA GLY A 126 8.43 4.30 -0.54
C GLY A 126 9.14 3.62 0.62
N THR A 127 8.39 2.75 1.29
CA THR A 127 8.83 1.86 2.34
C THR A 127 8.92 0.43 1.80
N TYR A 128 10.04 -0.24 2.04
CA TYR A 128 10.19 -1.67 1.78
C TYR A 128 10.48 -2.41 3.08
N LEU A 129 9.63 -3.38 3.43
CA LEU A 129 9.77 -4.26 4.58
C LEU A 129 10.34 -5.60 4.11
N TYR A 130 11.48 -5.98 4.67
CA TYR A 130 12.10 -7.28 4.48
C TYR A 130 11.54 -8.23 5.54
N ALA A 131 10.70 -9.18 5.14
CA ALA A 131 10.00 -10.04 6.08
C ALA A 131 10.95 -10.98 6.83
N GLU A 132 11.98 -11.47 6.16
CA GLU A 132 12.97 -12.41 6.73
C GLU A 132 13.79 -11.76 7.87
N THR A 133 14.22 -10.52 7.67
CA THR A 133 15.11 -9.83 8.63
C THR A 133 14.37 -8.87 9.56
N GLY A 134 13.11 -8.55 9.25
CA GLY A 134 12.37 -7.46 9.90
C GLY A 134 12.92 -6.06 9.58
N SER A 135 13.88 -5.95 8.66
CA SER A 135 14.46 -4.66 8.27
C SER A 135 13.46 -3.84 7.47
N LYS A 136 13.53 -2.52 7.57
CA LYS A 136 12.69 -1.60 6.83
C LYS A 136 13.54 -0.53 6.15
N TYR A 137 13.46 -0.45 4.83
CA TYR A 137 14.00 0.66 4.06
C TYR A 137 12.92 1.72 3.87
N VAL A 138 13.22 2.98 4.14
CA VAL A 138 12.32 4.13 3.95
C VAL A 138 13.07 5.18 3.16
N GLY A 139 12.69 5.44 1.91
CA GLY A 139 13.42 6.40 1.10
C GLY A 139 12.91 6.59 -0.30
N THR A 140 13.77 7.17 -1.13
CA THR A 140 13.44 7.52 -2.51
C THR A 140 13.71 6.35 -3.46
N TRP A 141 12.81 6.18 -4.42
CA TRP A 141 12.85 5.14 -5.43
C TRP A 141 12.84 5.77 -6.82
N VAL A 142 13.75 5.31 -7.68
CA VAL A 142 13.84 5.76 -9.08
C VAL A 142 13.88 4.53 -9.96
N LYS A 143 12.88 4.39 -10.84
CA LYS A 143 12.75 3.27 -11.79
C LYS A 143 12.93 1.88 -11.14
N GLY A 144 12.32 1.69 -9.97
CA GLY A 144 12.42 0.43 -9.23
C GLY A 144 13.67 0.26 -8.36
N GLN A 145 14.62 1.20 -8.40
CA GLN A 145 15.88 1.17 -7.64
C GLN A 145 15.84 2.10 -6.44
N GLN A 146 16.54 1.72 -5.37
CA GLN A 146 16.72 2.53 -4.16
C GLN A 146 17.81 3.58 -4.45
N GLU A 147 17.42 4.85 -4.49
CA GLU A 147 18.30 5.96 -4.84
C GLU A 147 18.03 7.18 -3.95
N GLY A 148 19.05 7.96 -3.65
CA GLY A 148 18.89 9.21 -2.90
C GLY A 148 18.86 9.01 -1.38
N ALA A 149 18.30 9.97 -0.66
CA ALA A 149 18.25 9.94 0.81
C ALA A 149 17.27 8.86 1.29
N ALA A 150 17.71 8.06 2.25
CA ALA A 150 16.89 7.02 2.85
C ALA A 150 17.35 6.64 4.26
N GLU A 151 16.46 5.97 4.96
CA GLU A 151 16.68 5.35 6.24
C GLU A 151 16.56 3.83 6.12
N LEU A 152 17.55 3.10 6.61
CA LEU A 152 17.48 1.64 6.75
C LEU A 152 17.41 1.31 8.23
N ILE A 153 16.26 0.82 8.66
CA ILE A 153 15.96 0.47 10.05
C ILE A 153 16.11 -1.04 10.19
N HIS A 154 16.91 -1.48 11.16
CA HIS A 154 17.06 -2.89 11.50
C HIS A 154 17.17 -3.04 13.02
N LEU A 155 16.22 -3.78 13.62
CA LEU A 155 16.15 -3.98 15.06
C LEU A 155 16.16 -2.63 15.82
N ASN A 156 17.21 -2.38 16.60
CA ASN A 156 17.38 -1.24 17.52
C ASN A 156 18.28 -0.12 16.97
N HIS A 157 18.55 -0.14 15.65
CA HIS A 157 19.34 0.89 15.00
C HIS A 157 18.79 1.24 13.63
N ARG A 158 19.02 2.49 13.23
CA ARG A 158 18.71 2.98 11.89
C ARG A 158 19.91 3.66 11.28
N TYR A 159 20.22 3.29 10.05
CA TYR A 159 21.17 4.02 9.22
C TYR A 159 20.42 5.12 8.46
N GLN A 160 20.92 6.35 8.52
CA GLN A 160 20.44 7.48 7.73
C GLN A 160 21.55 7.91 6.78
N GLY A 161 21.28 7.88 5.48
CA GLY A 161 22.29 8.21 4.48
C GLY A 161 21.75 8.26 3.07
N LYS A 162 22.66 8.18 2.10
CA LYS A 162 22.31 8.12 0.69
C LYS A 162 22.48 6.70 0.16
N PHE A 163 21.63 6.33 -0.78
CA PHE A 163 21.68 5.06 -1.48
C PHE A 163 21.86 5.32 -2.98
N LEU A 164 22.59 4.44 -3.63
CA LEU A 164 22.74 4.39 -5.07
C LEU A 164 22.71 2.92 -5.48
N ASN A 165 21.75 2.53 -6.32
CA ASN A 165 21.56 1.16 -6.78
C ASN A 165 21.51 0.13 -5.63
N LYS A 166 20.72 0.42 -4.57
CA LYS A 166 20.61 -0.38 -3.33
C LYS A 166 21.82 -0.35 -2.40
N ASN A 167 22.95 0.22 -2.82
CA ASN A 167 24.13 0.31 -1.98
C ASN A 167 24.16 1.64 -1.22
N PRO A 168 24.41 1.65 0.10
CA PRO A 168 24.63 2.88 0.83
C PRO A 168 25.94 3.54 0.38
N VAL A 169 25.93 4.86 0.21
CA VAL A 169 27.04 5.66 -0.34
C VAL A 169 27.23 6.98 0.40
N GLY A 170 28.48 7.40 0.51
CA GLY A 170 28.84 8.72 1.02
C GLY A 170 28.56 8.88 2.53
N PRO A 171 28.43 10.12 3.02
CA PRO A 171 28.26 10.38 4.44
C PRO A 171 26.90 9.88 4.93
N GLY A 172 26.90 9.29 6.12
CA GLY A 172 25.70 8.88 6.81
C GLY A 172 25.91 8.80 8.31
N LYS A 173 24.87 8.38 9.02
CA LYS A 173 24.94 8.12 10.45
C LYS A 173 24.10 6.92 10.85
N TYR A 174 24.61 6.12 11.78
CA TYR A 174 23.83 5.14 12.52
C TYR A 174 23.29 5.80 13.78
N VAL A 175 21.99 5.71 13.99
CA VAL A 175 21.32 6.13 15.22
C VAL A 175 20.85 4.89 15.95
N PHE A 176 21.31 4.72 17.19
CA PHE A 176 20.92 3.61 18.06
C PHE A 176 19.89 4.10 19.06
N ASP A 177 18.97 3.22 19.47
CA ASP A 177 17.90 3.57 20.41
C ASP A 177 18.42 4.02 21.79
N ILE A 178 19.65 3.63 22.14
CA ILE A 178 20.36 4.07 23.36
C ILE A 178 20.82 5.54 23.32
N GLY A 179 20.47 6.29 22.26
CA GLY A 179 20.81 7.71 22.11
C GLY A 179 22.21 7.98 21.54
N CYS A 180 22.97 6.94 21.18
CA CYS A 180 24.25 7.08 20.50
C CYS A 180 24.06 7.30 19.00
N GLU A 181 24.82 8.23 18.43
CA GLU A 181 24.95 8.39 16.98
C GLU A 181 26.40 8.07 16.54
N GLN A 182 26.56 7.17 15.58
CA GLN A 182 27.84 6.93 14.92
C GLN A 182 27.83 7.57 13.53
N HIS A 183 28.66 8.58 13.34
CA HIS A 183 28.88 9.25 12.06
C HIS A 183 30.00 8.56 11.29
N GLY A 184 29.84 8.48 9.98
CA GLY A 184 30.82 7.88 9.09
C GLY A 184 30.45 8.07 7.64
N GLU A 185 31.13 7.33 6.78
CA GLU A 185 30.86 7.33 5.35
C GLU A 185 30.96 5.92 4.78
N TYR A 186 30.09 5.62 3.83
CA TYR A 186 30.22 4.45 2.98
C TYR A 186 31.07 4.78 1.76
N ARG A 187 32.11 3.97 1.55
CA ARG A 187 32.91 3.99 0.33
C ARG A 187 32.62 2.71 -0.45
N LEU A 188 32.21 2.87 -1.70
CA LEU A 188 32.11 1.76 -2.65
C LEU A 188 33.53 1.35 -3.03
N THR A 189 33.89 0.10 -2.80
CA THR A 189 35.18 -0.46 -3.22
C THR A 189 34.94 -1.58 -4.22
N ASP A 190 35.63 -1.53 -5.37
CA ASP A 190 35.56 -2.54 -6.40
C ASP A 190 36.48 -3.73 -6.04
N VAL A 191 35.95 -4.78 -5.42
CA VAL A 191 36.62 -6.08 -5.23
C VAL A 191 35.49 -7.10 -4.97
N GLU A 192 35.19 -8.10 -5.81
CA GLU A 192 36.04 -9.18 -6.34
C GLU A 192 35.69 -9.50 -7.82
N ARG A 193 36.70 -9.61 -8.69
CA ARG A 193 36.55 -10.33 -9.97
C ARG A 193 36.54 -11.81 -9.61
N GLY A 194 35.37 -12.44 -9.61
CA GLY A 194 35.28 -13.89 -9.57
C GLY A 194 36.09 -14.44 -10.75
N GLU A 195 37.14 -15.18 -10.47
CA GLU A 195 37.80 -16.02 -11.48
C GLU A 195 36.88 -17.21 -11.74
N GLU A 196 35.80 -16.99 -12.48
CA GLU A 196 35.08 -18.07 -13.15
C GLU A 196 35.15 -17.79 -14.66
N GLU A 197 35.86 -18.71 -15.32
CA GLU A 197 36.12 -18.71 -16.75
C GLU A 197 34.82 -18.87 -17.56
N GLU A 198 34.82 -18.20 -18.71
CA GLU A 198 33.94 -18.39 -19.89
C GLU A 198 32.49 -17.85 -19.82
N GLU A 199 32.33 -16.72 -20.53
CA GLU A 199 31.11 -16.30 -21.26
C GLU A 199 29.77 -16.16 -20.51
N GLU A 200 29.74 -15.54 -19.34
CA GLU A 200 28.58 -14.72 -18.92
C GLU A 200 29.08 -13.41 -18.30
N GLU A 201 28.39 -12.29 -18.56
CA GLU A 201 28.79 -10.95 -18.15
C GLU A 201 29.23 -10.90 -16.67
N ALA A 202 30.52 -10.66 -16.41
CA ALA A 202 31.06 -10.56 -15.06
C ALA A 202 30.35 -9.44 -14.29
N GLN A 203 29.37 -9.80 -13.45
CA GLN A 203 28.69 -8.86 -12.56
C GLN A 203 29.68 -8.43 -11.48
N VAL A 204 30.23 -7.22 -11.64
CA VAL A 204 31.08 -6.60 -10.61
C VAL A 204 30.22 -6.35 -9.36
N THR A 205 30.43 -7.14 -8.31
CA THR A 205 29.75 -6.97 -7.03
C THR A 205 30.42 -5.84 -6.26
N VAL A 206 29.77 -4.68 -6.20
CA VAL A 206 30.28 -3.54 -5.44
C VAL A 206 29.97 -3.76 -3.96
N VAL A 207 31.01 -3.90 -3.13
CA VAL A 207 30.84 -4.11 -1.68
C VAL A 207 30.96 -2.76 -0.95
N PRO A 208 29.89 -2.23 -0.36
CA PRO A 208 29.94 -0.98 0.40
C PRO A 208 30.65 -1.20 1.74
N ARG A 209 31.72 -0.45 2.02
CA ARG A 209 32.44 -0.49 3.30
C ARG A 209 32.17 0.75 4.14
N TRP A 210 31.72 0.53 5.37
CA TRP A 210 31.51 1.60 6.35
C TRP A 210 32.83 2.04 6.99
N LYS A 211 33.09 3.34 7.01
CA LYS A 211 34.20 3.95 7.72
C LYS A 211 33.66 4.91 8.78
N ALA A 212 33.70 4.48 10.04
CA ALA A 212 33.34 5.32 11.17
C ALA A 212 34.32 6.50 11.32
N THR A 213 33.80 7.69 11.59
CA THR A 213 34.57 8.93 11.76
C THR A 213 34.42 9.54 13.14
N LYS A 214 33.22 9.51 13.71
CA LYS A 214 32.91 10.08 15.02
C LYS A 214 31.78 9.28 15.68
N ILE A 215 31.86 9.09 17.00
CA ILE A 215 30.78 8.56 17.81
C ILE A 215 30.37 9.67 18.79
N THR A 216 29.08 9.95 18.86
CA THR A 216 28.51 10.87 19.85
C THR A 216 28.41 10.15 21.20
N GLU A 217 28.82 10.80 22.28
CA GLU A 217 28.73 10.23 23.64
C GLU A 217 27.27 10.02 24.05
N LEU A 218 27.01 9.02 24.91
CA LEU A 218 25.68 8.71 25.44
C LEU A 218 25.05 9.97 26.02
N ALA A 219 23.98 10.47 25.41
CA ALA A 219 23.11 11.43 26.07
C ALA A 219 22.40 10.68 27.20
N LEU A 220 22.92 10.76 28.42
CA LEU A 220 22.18 10.37 29.63
C LEU A 220 20.87 11.15 29.61
N TRP A 221 19.77 10.46 29.29
CA TRP A 221 18.44 11.02 29.32
C TRP A 221 18.20 11.60 30.72
N THR A 222 18.26 12.93 30.81
CA THR A 222 17.82 13.67 31.99
C THR A 222 16.38 14.07 31.69
N PRO A 223 15.38 13.54 32.39
CA PRO A 223 14.02 14.03 32.23
C PRO A 223 14.03 15.51 32.62
N THR A 224 13.70 16.38 31.67
CA THR A 224 13.54 17.81 31.93
C THR A 224 12.39 17.96 32.92
N LEU A 225 12.70 18.17 34.20
CA LEU A 225 11.71 18.65 35.16
C LEU A 225 11.18 19.99 34.62
N PRO A 226 9.85 20.18 34.55
CA PRO A 226 9.29 21.44 34.09
C PRO A 226 9.80 22.57 34.96
N GLU A 227 10.38 23.59 34.32
CA GLU A 227 10.87 24.80 34.95
C GLU A 227 9.72 25.42 35.77
N LYS A 228 9.89 25.52 37.09
CA LYS A 228 8.98 26.30 37.93
C LYS A 228 9.02 27.74 37.44
N GLN A 229 7.90 28.21 36.90
CA GLN A 229 7.69 29.63 36.62
C GLN A 229 8.01 30.44 37.89
N PRO A 230 8.78 31.54 37.78
CA PRO A 230 9.01 32.43 38.91
C PRO A 230 7.70 33.13 39.31
N PRO A 231 7.53 33.50 40.58
CA PRO A 231 6.29 34.12 41.06
C PRO A 231 6.08 35.48 40.40
N GLU A 232 4.86 35.70 39.90
CA GLU A 232 4.39 37.01 39.43
C GLU A 232 4.23 37.94 40.63
N ASP A 233 5.15 38.91 40.78
CA ASP A 233 4.93 40.07 41.64
C ASP A 233 4.06 41.08 40.90
N GLY A 234 2.82 41.22 41.36
CA GLY A 234 1.91 42.26 40.92
C GLY A 234 2.30 43.63 41.47
N ALA A 235 2.23 44.65 40.62
CA ALA A 235 2.02 46.04 41.04
C ALA A 235 1.29 46.83 39.96
N SER A 236 0.24 47.51 40.41
CA SER A 236 -0.84 48.12 39.66
C SER A 236 -0.56 49.55 39.17
N GLN A 237 -1.34 49.96 38.14
CA GLN A 237 -1.83 51.32 37.82
C GLN A 237 -0.79 52.36 37.35
N GLU A 238 -1.05 53.31 36.44
CA GLU A 238 -2.28 53.88 35.85
C GLU A 238 -1.86 54.75 34.63
N GLY A 239 -2.77 55.01 33.68
CA GLY A 239 -2.67 56.19 32.80
C GLY A 239 -2.93 55.99 31.30
N THR A 240 -4.20 55.95 30.91
CA THR A 240 -4.70 56.46 29.61
C THR A 240 -5.26 57.89 29.84
N PRO A 241 -5.49 58.79 28.84
CA PRO A 241 -6.06 58.47 27.51
C PRO A 241 -5.64 59.39 26.32
N GLY A 242 -6.14 59.05 25.13
CA GLY A 242 -6.23 59.95 23.95
C GLY A 242 -6.28 59.15 22.65
N ALA A 243 -7.43 58.60 22.25
CA ALA A 243 -8.44 59.25 21.39
C ALA A 243 -7.87 59.62 20.01
N GLY A 244 -8.38 59.14 18.87
CA GLY A 244 -9.54 58.30 18.65
C GLY A 244 -9.87 58.23 17.16
N ALA A 245 -10.94 57.47 16.91
CA ALA A 245 -11.82 57.47 15.74
C ALA A 245 -11.21 57.05 14.40
N GLY A 246 -11.89 56.24 13.62
CA GLY A 246 -13.25 55.72 13.69
C GLY A 246 -13.42 54.92 12.40
N GLY A 247 -14.01 53.72 12.49
CA GLY A 247 -15.38 53.53 12.01
C GLY A 247 -15.30 52.97 10.60
N GLU A 248 -16.10 52.02 10.12
CA GLU A 248 -17.44 51.53 10.42
C GLU A 248 -17.62 50.40 9.36
N ALA A 249 -18.53 49.43 9.41
CA ALA A 249 -19.67 49.14 10.26
C ALA A 249 -20.19 47.73 9.91
N ALA A 250 -20.86 47.13 10.90
CA ALA A 250 -22.14 46.38 10.83
C ALA A 250 -22.20 45.09 9.96
N GLU A 251 -23.00 44.07 10.30
CA GLU A 251 -24.36 44.12 10.84
C GLU A 251 -24.76 42.74 11.44
N GLU A 252 -25.47 42.76 12.57
CA GLU A 252 -26.61 41.91 13.02
C GLU A 252 -26.60 40.36 12.92
N ALA A 253 -27.35 39.58 13.71
CA ALA A 253 -28.04 39.73 15.00
C ALA A 253 -28.52 38.33 15.44
N GLN A 254 -28.41 38.11 16.75
CA GLN A 254 -29.28 37.38 17.69
C GLN A 254 -29.89 35.98 17.46
N ALA A 255 -29.83 35.27 18.58
CA ALA A 255 -30.30 33.93 18.92
C ALA A 255 -31.82 33.83 19.17
N LEU A 256 -32.35 32.60 19.18
CA LEU A 256 -32.84 31.93 20.40
C LEU A 256 -33.32 30.49 20.10
N ALA A 257 -33.33 29.68 21.17
CA ALA A 257 -33.44 28.22 21.30
C ALA A 257 -34.82 27.61 21.00
N ASP A 258 -34.85 26.29 20.74
CA ASP A 258 -35.74 25.34 21.46
C ASP A 258 -35.30 23.86 21.26
N LEU A 259 -35.92 22.98 22.05
CA LEU A 259 -35.46 21.76 22.73
C LEU A 259 -35.78 20.41 22.05
N SER A 260 -35.33 19.33 22.73
CA SER A 260 -35.79 17.92 22.74
C SER A 260 -35.07 16.94 21.80
N GLU A 261 -34.29 15.95 22.24
CA GLU A 261 -34.42 14.80 23.18
C GLU A 261 -34.67 13.46 22.44
N GLY A 262 -34.04 12.37 22.94
CA GLY A 262 -34.32 10.98 22.59
C GLY A 262 -33.16 10.26 21.87
N GLU A 263 -32.07 9.87 22.53
CA GLU A 263 -31.89 8.73 23.47
C GLU A 263 -31.45 7.42 22.77
N LEU A 264 -30.28 6.94 23.17
CA LEU A 264 -29.62 5.69 22.84
C LEU A 264 -30.08 4.62 23.82
N ASP A 265 -30.63 3.50 23.33
CA ASP A 265 -30.89 2.32 24.16
C ASP A 265 -29.89 1.21 23.85
N THR A 266 -29.03 0.92 24.83
CA THR A 266 -28.19 -0.27 24.92
C THR A 266 -28.74 -1.14 26.04
N THR A 267 -29.29 -2.31 25.71
CA THR A 267 -29.69 -3.30 26.70
C THR A 267 -28.98 -4.63 26.48
N ARG A 268 -28.11 -4.95 27.45
CA ARG A 268 -27.74 -6.31 27.87
C ARG A 268 -28.79 -6.77 28.90
N PRO A 269 -29.10 -8.07 28.93
CA PRO A 269 -29.08 -8.83 30.19
C PRO A 269 -28.38 -10.19 29.95
N GLY A 270 -27.86 -10.95 30.91
CA GLY A 270 -28.10 -11.10 32.34
C GLY A 270 -27.89 -12.59 32.63
N GLU A 271 -27.16 -12.92 33.68
CA GLU A 271 -26.76 -14.29 34.08
C GLU A 271 -27.95 -15.10 34.63
N GLU A 272 -28.02 -16.40 34.31
CA GLU A 272 -28.69 -17.41 35.14
C GLU A 272 -27.84 -18.70 35.18
N GLU A 273 -27.53 -19.16 36.39
CA GLU A 273 -27.01 -20.49 36.70
C GLU A 273 -28.13 -21.54 36.74
N GLY A 274 -27.80 -22.83 36.52
CA GLY A 274 -28.63 -23.92 37.04
C GLY A 274 -28.66 -25.26 36.28
N ASP A 275 -27.63 -26.06 36.50
CA ASP A 275 -27.67 -27.50 36.86
C ASP A 275 -27.91 -28.65 35.82
N ALA A 276 -27.10 -29.69 36.09
CA ALA A 276 -27.31 -31.13 35.94
C ALA A 276 -27.18 -31.86 34.58
N SER A 277 -25.97 -32.39 34.39
CA SER A 277 -25.66 -33.82 34.16
C SER A 277 -26.07 -34.50 32.83
N ARG A 278 -25.08 -35.06 32.11
CA ARG A 278 -24.82 -36.51 32.09
C ARG A 278 -23.58 -36.83 31.23
N ALA A 279 -22.70 -37.62 31.83
CA ALA A 279 -21.49 -38.19 31.26
C ALA A 279 -21.78 -39.40 30.35
N ASP A 280 -20.69 -39.99 29.83
CA ASP A 280 -20.53 -41.20 29.00
C ASP A 280 -20.54 -40.93 27.49
N ARG A 281 -19.59 -41.39 26.68
CA ARG A 281 -18.45 -42.29 26.89
C ARG A 281 -17.61 -42.26 25.60
N ALA A 282 -16.30 -42.13 25.75
CA ALA A 282 -15.34 -42.36 24.68
C ALA A 282 -15.06 -43.86 24.57
N GLU A 283 -15.17 -44.44 23.38
CA GLU A 283 -14.53 -45.71 23.03
C GLU A 283 -13.92 -45.60 21.64
N SER A 284 -12.59 -45.52 21.62
CA SER A 284 -11.73 -46.04 20.57
C SER A 284 -11.83 -47.57 20.58
N HIS A 285 -12.04 -48.19 19.42
CA HIS A 285 -11.54 -49.54 19.16
C HIS A 285 -11.19 -49.71 17.69
N GLU A 286 -9.94 -50.13 17.51
CA GLU A 286 -9.31 -50.63 16.30
C GLU A 286 -9.92 -51.98 15.85
N ASP A 287 -9.48 -52.41 14.67
CA ASP A 287 -9.54 -53.75 14.07
C ASP A 287 -10.83 -54.22 13.38
N ASN A 288 -10.73 -54.31 12.04
CA ASN A 288 -11.22 -55.46 11.26
C ASN A 288 -10.43 -55.51 9.93
N LEU A 289 -9.34 -56.28 9.85
CA LEU A 289 -9.23 -57.69 9.44
C LEU A 289 -9.35 -57.97 7.93
N GLU A 290 -8.25 -58.50 7.41
CA GLU A 290 -8.05 -59.41 6.26
C GLU A 290 -9.17 -59.60 5.23
N GLN A 291 -8.82 -59.24 3.98
CA GLN A 291 -8.79 -60.17 2.84
C GLN A 291 -7.88 -59.64 1.72
#